data_AF-A0A959IVJ4-F1
#
_entry.id   AF-A0A959IVJ4-F1
#
_cell.length_a   1.000
_cell.length_b   1.000
_cell.length_c   1.000
_cell.angle_alpha   90.00
_cell.angle_beta   90.00
_cell.angle_gamma   90.00
#
_symmetry.space_group_name_H-M   'P 1'
#
loop_
_entity.id
_entity.type
_entity.pdbx_description
1 polymer ?
#
loop_
_entity_poly.entity_id
_entity_poly.type
_entity_poly.pdbx_seq_one_letter_code
_entity_poly.pdbx_strand_id
1 'polypeptide(L)'
;ASNPMGAEILVGGSSQGCDSIINVALTFFPEAPGSLNLELCEGESILVNGTTYDASNPSGTEVLAGASINGCDSILQVAVSFLANTQSNLDLTLCPDESIMVNGTTYDATNPTGTEVLAGANMNGCDSIIQVNLTYFEAASAVLNLSLCEGEAIIVNGTTYDQSNPSGTEVLVGASSEGCDSTIQVTVAFLPPATSDLNFTICENENIIFNGTTYDASNPSGTEILTGGAFNGC
;
A
#
# COMPACT_ATOMS: atom_id res chain seq x y z
N ALA A 1 -9.37 62.20 -7.22
CA ALA A 1 -9.78 63.10 -8.33
C ALA A 1 -9.74 64.54 -7.84
N SER A 2 -9.36 65.51 -8.68
CA SER A 2 -9.46 66.94 -8.32
C SER A 2 -10.92 67.37 -8.29
N ASN A 3 -11.30 68.09 -7.24
CA ASN A 3 -12.63 68.65 -7.05
C ASN A 3 -13.00 69.59 -8.21
N PRO A 4 -13.98 69.25 -9.06
CA PRO A 4 -14.40 70.10 -10.17
C PRO A 4 -15.11 71.35 -9.62
N MET A 5 -14.81 72.48 -10.23
CA MET A 5 -15.51 73.73 -10.05
C MET A 5 -16.22 74.10 -11.35
N GLY A 6 -17.48 74.48 -11.24
CA GLY A 6 -18.29 74.94 -12.36
C GLY A 6 -19.10 76.17 -11.97
N ALA A 7 -19.53 76.94 -12.97
CA ALA A 7 -20.46 78.05 -12.76
C ALA A 7 -21.65 77.88 -13.72
N GLU A 8 -22.85 78.05 -13.21
CA GLU A 8 -24.08 78.07 -14.00
C GLU A 8 -24.70 79.47 -13.95
N ILE A 9 -25.14 79.96 -15.10
CA ILE A 9 -25.79 81.26 -15.23
C ILE A 9 -27.29 81.03 -15.34
N LEU A 10 -28.03 81.48 -14.32
CA LEU A 10 -29.48 81.52 -14.35
C LEU A 10 -29.93 82.84 -14.98
N VAL A 11 -30.37 82.76 -16.24
CA VAL A 11 -30.81 83.93 -17.01
C VAL A 11 -32.07 84.53 -16.37
N GLY A 12 -32.01 85.81 -15.99
CA GLY A 12 -33.10 86.52 -15.32
C GLY A 12 -33.42 86.08 -13.88
N GLY A 13 -32.51 85.36 -13.21
CA GLY A 13 -32.76 84.75 -11.90
C GLY A 13 -32.89 85.71 -10.70
N SER A 14 -32.66 87.01 -10.88
CA SER A 14 -32.84 88.02 -9.82
C SER A 14 -34.20 88.73 -9.92
N SER A 15 -34.68 89.28 -8.79
CA SER A 15 -36.00 89.95 -8.70
C SER A 15 -36.18 91.18 -9.61
N GLN A 16 -35.12 91.61 -10.31
CA GLN A 16 -35.09 92.75 -11.24
C GLN A 16 -34.72 92.33 -12.68
N GLY A 17 -34.64 91.02 -12.99
CA GLY A 17 -34.41 90.51 -14.35
C GLY A 17 -32.95 90.43 -14.79
N CYS A 18 -31.97 90.59 -13.90
CA CYS A 18 -30.56 90.30 -14.18
C CYS A 18 -30.23 88.82 -13.98
N ASP A 19 -29.24 88.33 -14.73
CA ASP A 19 -28.70 86.98 -14.61
C ASP A 19 -28.00 86.78 -13.26
N SER A 20 -28.12 85.58 -12.70
CA SER A 20 -27.42 85.18 -11.47
C SER A 20 -26.37 84.14 -11.80
N ILE A 21 -25.17 84.28 -11.22
CA ILE A 21 -24.10 83.29 -11.35
C ILE A 21 -24.07 82.44 -10.08
N ILE A 22 -24.28 81.13 -10.24
CA ILE A 22 -24.12 80.15 -9.16
C ILE A 22 -22.78 79.46 -9.35
N ASN A 23 -21.90 79.58 -8.37
CA ASN A 23 -20.66 78.82 -8.32
C ASN A 23 -20.91 77.49 -7.59
N VAL A 24 -20.65 76.38 -8.26
CA VAL A 24 -20.74 75.04 -7.69
C VAL A 24 -19.34 74.49 -7.51
N ALA A 25 -18.96 74.20 -6.26
CA ALA A 25 -17.73 73.51 -5.91
C ALA A 25 -18.10 72.16 -5.29
N LEU A 26 -17.67 71.06 -5.91
CA LEU A 26 -17.91 69.71 -5.38
C LEU A 26 -16.65 69.21 -4.68
N THR A 27 -16.77 68.79 -3.43
CA THR A 27 -15.69 68.11 -2.70
C THR A 27 -15.97 66.62 -2.60
N PHE A 28 -15.08 65.80 -3.14
CA PHE A 28 -15.18 64.34 -3.06
C PHE A 28 -14.31 63.80 -1.92
N PHE A 29 -14.83 62.82 -1.18
CA PHE A 29 -14.00 62.04 -0.27
C PHE A 29 -13.01 61.19 -1.08
N PRO A 30 -11.78 60.97 -0.56
CA PRO A 30 -10.81 60.10 -1.21
C PRO A 30 -11.31 58.66 -1.23
N GLU A 31 -10.93 57.91 -2.26
CA GLU A 31 -11.12 56.46 -2.29
C GLU A 31 -10.40 55.81 -1.10
N ALA A 32 -11.00 54.76 -0.55
CA ALA A 32 -10.42 53.96 0.52
C ALA A 32 -10.01 52.58 -0.05
N PRO A 33 -8.80 52.45 -0.63
CA PRO A 33 -8.33 51.17 -1.12
C PRO A 33 -7.92 50.25 0.04
N GLY A 34 -8.47 49.04 0.06
CA GLY A 34 -8.02 47.93 0.89
C GLY A 34 -7.33 46.86 0.06
N SER A 35 -6.52 46.02 0.70
CA SER A 35 -5.98 44.80 0.10
C SER A 35 -6.24 43.58 0.97
N LEU A 36 -6.59 42.47 0.33
CA LEU A 36 -6.72 41.14 0.92
C LEU A 36 -5.78 40.21 0.17
N ASN A 37 -4.69 39.81 0.84
CA ASN A 37 -3.76 38.82 0.33
C ASN A 37 -3.89 37.57 1.19
N LEU A 38 -4.27 36.45 0.59
CA LEU A 38 -4.40 35.17 1.27
C LEU A 38 -3.56 34.12 0.57
N GLU A 39 -3.07 33.16 1.35
CA GLU A 39 -2.43 31.96 0.84
C GLU A 39 -3.36 30.79 1.16
N LEU A 40 -3.77 30.08 0.11
CA LEU A 40 -4.73 28.97 0.15
C LEU A 40 -4.03 27.66 -0.19
N CYS A 41 -4.67 26.54 0.12
CA CYS A 41 -4.19 25.24 -0.33
C CYS A 41 -4.61 24.98 -1.78
N GLU A 42 -3.81 24.21 -2.52
CA GLU A 42 -4.12 23.84 -3.89
C GLU A 42 -5.52 23.19 -4.00
N GLY A 43 -6.36 23.74 -4.86
CA GLY A 43 -7.76 23.30 -5.05
C GLY A 43 -8.79 24.01 -4.15
N GLU A 44 -8.36 24.82 -3.18
CA GLU A 44 -9.26 25.64 -2.39
C GLU A 44 -9.72 26.91 -3.12
N SER A 45 -10.78 27.54 -2.58
CA SER A 45 -11.28 28.82 -3.06
C SER A 45 -11.87 29.63 -1.91
N ILE A 46 -11.96 30.95 -2.11
CA ILE A 46 -12.64 31.85 -1.20
C ILE A 46 -13.69 32.67 -1.96
N LEU A 47 -14.84 32.90 -1.32
CA LEU A 47 -15.87 33.79 -1.83
C LEU A 47 -15.72 35.18 -1.21
N VAL A 48 -15.47 36.19 -2.05
CA VAL A 48 -15.39 37.60 -1.63
C VAL A 48 -16.41 38.40 -2.42
N ASN A 49 -17.38 39.00 -1.73
CA ASN A 49 -18.42 39.86 -2.33
C ASN A 49 -19.18 39.21 -3.52
N GLY A 50 -19.35 37.88 -3.48
CA GLY A 50 -20.04 37.13 -4.53
C GLY A 50 -19.13 36.63 -5.65
N THR A 51 -17.86 37.04 -5.69
CA THR A 51 -16.85 36.54 -6.63
C THR A 51 -16.03 35.43 -5.98
N THR A 52 -15.89 34.29 -6.67
CA THR A 52 -15.00 33.20 -6.25
C THR A 52 -13.58 33.47 -6.73
N TYR A 53 -12.64 33.43 -5.79
CA TYR A 53 -11.20 33.50 -6.05
C TYR A 53 -10.59 32.12 -5.85
N ASP A 54 -9.99 31.59 -6.92
CA ASP A 54 -9.39 30.25 -7.01
C ASP A 54 -8.17 30.28 -7.95
N ALA A 55 -7.57 29.12 -8.26
CA ALA A 55 -6.38 29.06 -9.11
C ALA A 55 -6.61 29.59 -10.55
N SER A 56 -7.85 29.56 -11.04
CA SER A 56 -8.22 30.09 -12.36
C SER A 56 -8.55 31.59 -12.32
N ASN A 57 -8.92 32.11 -11.15
CA ASN A 57 -9.17 33.52 -10.87
C ASN A 57 -8.42 33.98 -9.60
N PRO A 58 -7.07 34.12 -9.65
CA PRO A 58 -6.27 34.31 -8.44
C PRO A 58 -6.25 35.75 -7.93
N SER A 59 -6.79 36.71 -8.67
CA SER A 59 -6.78 38.11 -8.24
C SER A 59 -7.87 38.92 -8.93
N GLY A 60 -8.33 39.98 -8.26
CA GLY A 60 -9.38 40.85 -8.77
C GLY A 60 -9.62 42.06 -7.90
N THR A 61 -10.69 42.78 -8.19
CA THR A 61 -11.06 43.98 -7.46
C THR A 61 -12.55 43.97 -7.18
N GLU A 62 -12.89 44.09 -5.90
CA GLU A 62 -14.26 44.15 -5.41
C GLU A 62 -14.65 45.59 -5.06
N VAL A 63 -15.88 45.95 -5.41
CA VAL A 63 -16.49 47.22 -4.98
C VAL A 63 -17.46 46.92 -3.84
N LEU A 64 -17.14 47.43 -2.66
CA LEU A 64 -17.94 47.28 -1.45
C LEU A 64 -18.85 48.50 -1.30
N ALA A 65 -20.11 48.33 -1.68
CA ALA A 65 -21.09 49.41 -1.70
C ALA A 65 -21.32 50.01 -0.30
N GLY A 66 -21.13 51.33 -0.15
CA GLY A 66 -21.36 52.06 1.10
C GLY A 66 -20.49 51.67 2.30
N ALA A 67 -19.42 50.90 2.09
CA ALA A 67 -18.59 50.35 3.18
C ALA A 67 -17.68 51.39 3.87
N SER A 68 -17.49 52.57 3.28
CA SER A 68 -16.74 53.66 3.91
C SER A 68 -17.49 54.24 5.10
N ILE A 69 -16.76 54.75 6.11
CA ILE A 69 -17.33 55.48 7.26
C ILE A 69 -18.19 56.69 6.83
N ASN A 70 -17.96 57.21 5.62
CA ASN A 70 -18.70 58.34 5.04
C ASN A 70 -19.85 57.88 4.10
N GLY A 71 -20.14 56.58 4.00
CA GLY A 71 -21.19 56.02 3.15
C GLY A 71 -20.86 55.93 1.66
N CYS A 72 -19.61 56.17 1.26
CA CYS A 72 -19.13 55.93 -0.11
C CYS A 72 -18.72 54.46 -0.33
N ASP A 73 -18.66 54.06 -1.60
CA ASP A 73 -18.14 52.76 -1.99
C ASP A 73 -16.63 52.65 -1.67
N SER A 74 -16.19 51.45 -1.29
CA SER A 74 -14.78 51.14 -1.06
C SER A 74 -14.28 50.14 -2.09
N ILE A 75 -12.99 50.20 -2.41
CA ILE A 75 -12.36 49.29 -3.38
C ILE A 75 -11.47 48.33 -2.61
N LEU A 76 -11.67 47.03 -2.80
CA LEU A 76 -10.86 45.97 -2.21
C LEU A 76 -10.12 45.22 -3.31
N GLN A 77 -8.78 45.27 -3.30
CA GLN A 77 -7.97 44.42 -4.15
C GLN A 77 -7.81 43.05 -3.47
N VAL A 78 -8.17 41.99 -4.18
CA VAL A 78 -8.04 40.62 -3.70
C VAL A 78 -6.95 39.93 -4.51
N ALA A 79 -6.04 39.25 -3.82
CA ALA A 79 -5.08 38.36 -4.43
C ALA A 79 -4.92 37.10 -3.56
N VAL A 80 -4.94 35.93 -4.20
CA VAL A 80 -4.72 34.64 -3.57
C VAL A 80 -3.50 33.95 -4.19
N SER A 81 -2.66 33.35 -3.35
CA SER A 81 -1.61 32.41 -3.75
C SER A 81 -1.96 30.99 -3.30
N PHE A 82 -1.31 29.99 -3.88
CA PHE A 82 -1.59 28.58 -3.60
C PHE A 82 -0.33 27.85 -3.13
N LEU A 83 -0.43 27.18 -1.99
CA LEU A 83 0.56 26.23 -1.51
C LEU A 83 0.28 24.85 -2.11
N ALA A 84 1.30 24.26 -2.71
CA ALA A 84 1.23 22.91 -3.23
C ALA A 84 1.00 21.90 -2.09
N ASN A 85 0.21 20.88 -2.38
CA ASN A 85 0.13 19.72 -1.50
C ASN A 85 1.49 19.01 -1.46
N THR A 86 1.85 18.46 -0.31
CA THR A 86 3.09 17.67 -0.21
C THR A 86 2.82 16.25 -0.69
N GLN A 87 3.57 15.77 -1.67
CA GLN A 87 3.46 14.40 -2.17
C GLN A 87 4.66 13.55 -1.74
N SER A 88 4.40 12.34 -1.26
CA SER A 88 5.41 11.33 -0.98
C SER A 88 5.00 9.96 -1.53
N ASN A 89 5.99 9.10 -1.76
CA ASN A 89 5.78 7.71 -2.12
C ASN A 89 6.07 6.82 -0.92
N LEU A 90 5.24 5.81 -0.71
CA LEU A 90 5.47 4.70 0.19
C LEU A 90 5.65 3.44 -0.66
N ASP A 91 6.91 3.13 -0.94
CA ASP A 91 7.30 1.97 -1.73
C ASP A 91 7.87 0.91 -0.79
N LEU A 92 7.17 -0.23 -0.65
CA LEU A 92 7.57 -1.34 0.22
C LEU A 92 7.47 -2.68 -0.50
N THR A 93 8.37 -3.59 -0.16
CA THR A 93 8.27 -5.00 -0.54
C THR A 93 7.90 -5.83 0.67
N LEU A 94 6.79 -6.57 0.59
CA LEU A 94 6.24 -7.37 1.69
C LEU A 94 6.28 -8.87 1.36
N CYS A 95 6.07 -9.71 2.37
CA CYS A 95 5.79 -11.13 2.15
C CYS A 95 4.36 -11.34 1.62
N PRO A 96 4.07 -12.44 0.89
CA PRO A 96 2.78 -12.64 0.19
C PRO A 96 1.51 -12.46 1.03
N ASP A 97 1.57 -12.77 2.32
CA ASP A 97 0.43 -12.71 3.26
C ASP A 97 0.47 -11.50 4.20
N GLU A 98 1.43 -10.59 4.00
CA GLU A 98 1.55 -9.37 4.79
C GLU A 98 0.71 -8.23 4.21
N SER A 99 0.38 -7.28 5.09
CA SER A 99 -0.35 -6.07 4.73
C SER A 99 0.11 -4.90 5.59
N ILE A 100 -0.16 -3.69 5.12
CA ILE A 100 0.01 -2.47 5.90
C ILE A 100 -1.29 -1.69 5.96
N MET A 101 -1.42 -0.82 6.97
CA MET A 101 -2.52 0.11 7.07
C MET A 101 -2.00 1.54 6.90
N VAL A 102 -2.56 2.27 5.95
CA VAL A 102 -2.25 3.68 5.69
C VAL A 102 -3.55 4.46 5.75
N ASN A 103 -3.64 5.43 6.67
CA ASN A 103 -4.81 6.29 6.83
C ASN A 103 -6.16 5.54 6.98
N GLY A 104 -6.13 4.35 7.60
CA GLY A 104 -7.30 3.49 7.79
C GLY A 104 -7.63 2.57 6.62
N THR A 105 -6.97 2.73 5.46
CA THR A 105 -7.05 1.80 4.33
C THR A 105 -6.02 0.68 4.50
N THR A 106 -6.45 -0.56 4.29
CA THR A 106 -5.54 -1.72 4.28
C THR A 106 -5.04 -1.96 2.86
N TYR A 107 -3.73 -2.07 2.72
CA TYR A 107 -3.03 -2.40 1.48
C TYR A 107 -2.39 -3.78 1.62
N ASP A 108 -2.69 -4.66 0.68
CA ASP A 108 -2.30 -6.07 0.65
C ASP A 108 -2.07 -6.52 -0.81
N ALA A 109 -1.82 -7.81 -1.04
CA ALA A 109 -1.54 -8.33 -2.39
C ALA A 109 -2.71 -8.14 -3.38
N THR A 110 -3.94 -7.99 -2.88
CA THR A 110 -5.13 -7.74 -3.70
C THR A 110 -5.40 -6.25 -3.91
N ASN A 111 -4.86 -5.40 -3.03
CA ASN A 111 -4.89 -3.94 -3.12
C ASN A 111 -3.49 -3.35 -2.89
N PRO A 112 -2.55 -3.51 -3.86
CA PRO A 112 -1.15 -3.16 -3.64
C PRO A 112 -0.83 -1.68 -3.87
N THR A 113 -1.72 -0.92 -4.51
CA THR A 113 -1.47 0.48 -4.85
C THR A 113 -2.64 1.36 -4.49
N GLY A 114 -2.37 2.63 -4.18
CA GLY A 114 -3.41 3.63 -3.97
C GLY A 114 -2.87 4.98 -3.54
N THR A 115 -3.78 5.91 -3.31
CA THR A 115 -3.46 7.29 -2.93
C THR A 115 -4.23 7.66 -1.68
N GLU A 116 -3.52 8.10 -0.65
CA GLU A 116 -4.09 8.55 0.62
C GLU A 116 -3.90 10.06 0.79
N VAL A 117 -4.96 10.74 1.24
CA VAL A 117 -4.93 12.18 1.51
C VAL A 117 -5.03 12.41 3.02
N LEU A 118 -3.99 13.00 3.58
CA LEU A 118 -3.91 13.41 4.96
C LEU A 118 -4.27 14.90 5.06
N ALA A 119 -5.52 15.15 5.45
CA ALA A 119 -6.08 16.50 5.51
C ALA A 119 -5.28 17.41 6.48
N GLY A 120 -4.81 18.55 5.98
CA GLY A 120 -4.07 19.55 6.77
C GLY A 120 -2.78 19.06 7.44
N ALA A 121 -2.21 17.94 6.99
CA ALA A 121 -1.05 17.32 7.64
C ALA A 121 0.29 17.99 7.33
N ASN A 122 0.37 18.86 6.32
CA ASN A 122 1.61 19.56 6.00
C ASN A 122 1.85 20.73 6.98
N MET A 123 3.09 21.25 7.01
CA MET A 123 3.52 22.28 7.97
C MET A 123 2.75 23.61 7.82
N ASN A 124 2.14 23.85 6.66
CA ASN A 124 1.36 25.05 6.36
C ASN A 124 -0.16 24.83 6.50
N GLY A 125 -0.59 23.64 6.96
CA GLY A 125 -2.00 23.31 7.14
C GLY A 125 -2.73 22.85 5.87
N CYS A 126 -2.03 22.60 4.76
CA CYS A 126 -2.58 21.95 3.57
C CYS A 126 -2.42 20.43 3.60
N ASP A 127 -3.09 19.78 2.65
CA ASP A 127 -3.12 18.34 2.56
C ASP A 127 -1.74 17.75 2.20
N SER A 128 -1.52 16.52 2.64
CA SER A 128 -0.40 15.69 2.20
C SER A 128 -0.92 14.45 1.51
N ILE A 129 -0.31 14.09 0.39
CA ILE A 129 -0.70 12.97 -0.46
C ILE A 129 0.37 11.89 -0.35
N ILE A 130 -0.04 10.69 0.02
CA ILE A 130 0.83 9.50 0.03
C ILE A 130 0.42 8.60 -1.12
N GLN A 131 1.35 8.34 -2.04
CA GLN A 131 1.19 7.33 -3.07
C GLN A 131 1.75 6.01 -2.53
N VAL A 132 0.88 5.04 -2.28
CA VAL A 132 1.26 3.70 -1.81
C VAL A 132 1.53 2.81 -3.03
N ASN A 133 2.69 2.15 -3.05
CA ASN A 133 3.01 1.09 -4.00
C ASN A 133 3.68 -0.08 -3.28
N LEU A 134 2.97 -1.20 -3.20
CA LEU A 134 3.47 -2.43 -2.62
C LEU A 134 3.92 -3.39 -3.71
N THR A 135 5.07 -3.99 -3.50
CA THR A 135 5.53 -5.18 -4.21
C THR A 135 5.64 -6.36 -3.25
N TYR A 136 5.70 -7.58 -3.78
CA TYR A 136 5.72 -8.79 -2.97
C TYR A 136 6.89 -9.68 -3.35
N PHE A 137 7.52 -10.30 -2.36
CA PHE A 137 8.52 -11.33 -2.61
C PHE A 137 7.86 -12.60 -3.14
N GLU A 138 8.56 -13.30 -4.03
CA GLU A 138 8.11 -14.59 -4.52
C GLU A 138 8.13 -15.63 -3.38
N ALA A 139 7.10 -16.48 -3.35
CA ALA A 139 7.05 -17.57 -2.38
C ALA A 139 8.17 -18.59 -2.68
N ALA A 140 9.07 -18.78 -1.72
CA ALA A 140 10.11 -19.79 -1.83
C ALA A 140 9.51 -21.19 -1.60
N SER A 141 9.70 -22.10 -2.56
CA SER A 141 9.24 -23.48 -2.47
C SER A 141 10.32 -24.48 -2.89
N ALA A 142 10.33 -25.63 -2.23
CA ALA A 142 11.21 -26.75 -2.54
C ALA A 142 10.44 -28.07 -2.55
N VAL A 143 11.02 -29.09 -3.18
CA VAL A 143 10.49 -30.45 -3.22
C VAL A 143 11.51 -31.41 -2.63
N LEU A 144 11.07 -32.24 -1.68
CA LEU A 144 11.85 -33.27 -1.03
C LEU A 144 11.24 -34.64 -1.37
N ASN A 145 11.93 -35.38 -2.25
CA ASN A 145 11.57 -36.75 -2.60
C ASN A 145 12.54 -37.73 -1.94
N LEU A 146 12.00 -38.69 -1.20
CA LEU A 146 12.77 -39.68 -0.46
C LEU A 146 12.24 -41.09 -0.73
N SER A 147 13.11 -42.09 -0.55
CA SER A 147 12.73 -43.49 -0.50
C SER A 147 13.19 -44.08 0.83
N LEU A 148 12.27 -44.66 1.60
CA LEU A 148 12.52 -45.33 2.87
C LEU A 148 12.13 -46.82 2.77
N CYS A 149 12.60 -47.64 3.69
CA CYS A 149 12.11 -49.01 3.80
C CYS A 149 10.73 -49.06 4.47
N GLU A 150 9.92 -50.08 4.17
CA GLU A 150 8.66 -50.29 4.91
C GLU A 150 8.90 -50.33 6.43
N GLY A 151 8.03 -49.68 7.19
CA GLY A 151 8.17 -49.53 8.65
C GLY A 151 9.11 -48.41 9.11
N GLU A 152 9.87 -47.76 8.21
CA GLU A 152 10.66 -46.58 8.55
C GLU A 152 9.85 -45.28 8.50
N ALA A 153 10.41 -44.23 9.09
CA ALA A 153 9.83 -42.90 9.09
C ALA A 153 10.92 -41.81 9.11
N ILE A 154 10.58 -40.61 8.64
CA ILE A 154 11.41 -39.42 8.77
C ILE A 154 10.61 -38.27 9.39
N ILE A 155 11.29 -37.40 10.13
CA ILE A 155 10.68 -36.17 10.65
C ILE A 155 11.19 -34.98 9.84
N VAL A 156 10.27 -34.22 9.24
CA VAL A 156 10.56 -32.97 8.55
C VAL A 156 9.77 -31.87 9.23
N ASN A 157 10.48 -30.86 9.76
CA ASN A 157 9.88 -29.70 10.43
C ASN A 157 8.88 -30.07 11.56
N GLY A 158 9.13 -31.19 12.25
CA GLY A 158 8.29 -31.69 13.34
C GLY A 158 7.18 -32.65 12.91
N THR A 159 6.87 -32.75 11.62
CA THR A 159 5.91 -33.72 11.08
C THR A 159 6.58 -35.05 10.77
N THR A 160 5.96 -36.16 11.20
CA THR A 160 6.43 -37.52 10.88
C THR A 160 5.81 -38.00 9.58
N TYR A 161 6.66 -38.43 8.64
CA TYR A 161 6.28 -39.04 7.37
C TYR A 161 6.62 -40.53 7.41
N ASP A 162 5.58 -41.36 7.29
CA ASP A 162 5.60 -42.82 7.35
C ASP A 162 4.60 -43.41 6.33
N GLN A 163 4.38 -44.73 6.33
CA GLN A 163 3.47 -45.38 5.38
C GLN A 163 2.01 -44.91 5.49
N SER A 164 1.59 -44.39 6.64
CA SER A 164 0.24 -43.82 6.84
C SER A 164 0.15 -42.35 6.44
N ASN A 165 1.29 -41.66 6.40
CA ASN A 165 1.43 -40.26 6.02
C ASN A 165 2.63 -40.06 5.07
N PRO A 166 2.54 -40.50 3.79
CA PRO A 166 3.69 -40.55 2.88
C PRO A 166 4.01 -39.19 2.22
N SER A 167 3.15 -38.19 2.32
CA SER A 167 3.36 -36.89 1.68
C SER A 167 2.66 -35.75 2.41
N GLY A 168 3.14 -34.53 2.17
CA GLY A 168 2.59 -33.33 2.79
C GLY A 168 3.34 -32.06 2.39
N THR A 169 2.99 -30.95 3.01
CA THR A 169 3.67 -29.66 2.81
C THR A 169 4.03 -29.07 4.16
N GLU A 170 5.30 -28.70 4.31
CA GLU A 170 5.83 -28.04 5.49
C GLU A 170 6.01 -26.55 5.23
N VAL A 171 5.67 -25.72 6.23
CA VAL A 171 5.92 -24.28 6.22
C VAL A 171 7.12 -23.97 7.12
N LEU A 172 8.14 -23.38 6.54
CA LEU A 172 9.33 -22.91 7.23
C LEU A 172 9.19 -21.40 7.46
N VAL A 173 8.83 -21.03 8.69
CA VAL A 173 8.57 -19.64 9.08
C VAL A 173 9.85 -18.81 8.95
N GLY A 174 9.79 -17.73 8.16
CA GLY A 174 10.89 -16.78 7.95
C GLY A 174 12.18 -17.38 7.36
N ALA A 175 12.10 -18.50 6.65
CA ALA A 175 13.28 -19.22 6.17
C ALA A 175 13.88 -18.68 4.87
N SER A 176 13.17 -17.81 4.14
CA SER A 176 13.72 -17.18 2.94
C SER A 176 14.80 -16.14 3.29
N SER A 177 15.64 -15.75 2.32
CA SER A 177 16.66 -14.70 2.53
C SER A 177 16.06 -13.36 2.93
N GLU A 178 14.81 -13.13 2.56
CA GLU A 178 14.07 -11.90 2.81
C GLU A 178 13.23 -11.98 4.10
N GLY A 179 13.31 -13.10 4.83
CA GLY A 179 12.56 -13.31 6.08
C GLY A 179 11.10 -13.70 5.89
N CYS A 180 10.70 -14.08 4.67
CA CYS A 180 9.37 -14.62 4.39
C CYS A 180 9.31 -16.13 4.62
N ASP A 181 8.08 -16.62 4.82
CA ASP A 181 7.81 -18.03 4.93
C ASP A 181 8.15 -18.77 3.63
N SER A 182 8.66 -19.99 3.77
CA SER A 182 8.98 -20.89 2.66
C SER A 182 8.20 -22.19 2.80
N THR A 183 8.02 -22.93 1.71
CA THR A 183 7.33 -24.22 1.73
C THR A 183 8.21 -25.35 1.24
N ILE A 184 8.04 -26.55 1.81
CA ILE A 184 8.65 -27.79 1.31
C ILE A 184 7.54 -28.80 1.05
N GLN A 185 7.40 -29.26 -0.20
CA GLN A 185 6.57 -30.41 -0.52
C GLN A 185 7.37 -31.69 -0.28
N VAL A 186 6.91 -32.52 0.65
CA VAL A 186 7.55 -33.79 1.02
C VAL A 186 6.79 -34.93 0.37
N THR A 187 7.50 -35.86 -0.27
CA THR A 187 6.95 -37.13 -0.75
C THR A 187 7.94 -38.25 -0.45
N VAL A 188 7.43 -39.30 0.20
CA VAL A 188 8.19 -40.48 0.59
C VAL A 188 7.62 -41.72 -0.10
N ALA A 189 8.46 -42.45 -0.82
CA ALA A 189 8.16 -43.77 -1.34
C ALA A 189 8.67 -44.83 -0.36
N PHE A 190 7.89 -45.90 -0.14
CA PHE A 190 8.29 -47.01 0.73
C PHE A 190 8.65 -48.23 -0.11
N LEU A 191 9.87 -48.72 0.07
CA LEU A 191 10.39 -49.89 -0.63
C LEU A 191 10.12 -51.15 0.18
N PRO A 192 9.51 -52.20 -0.42
CA PRO A 192 9.31 -53.46 0.27
C PRO A 192 10.67 -54.13 0.56
N PRO A 193 10.73 -55.03 1.55
CA PRO A 193 11.93 -55.81 1.83
C PRO A 193 12.38 -56.61 0.60
N ALA A 194 13.68 -56.65 0.32
CA ALA A 194 14.21 -57.48 -0.76
C ALA A 194 14.10 -58.97 -0.41
N THR A 195 13.55 -59.76 -1.33
CA THR A 195 13.41 -61.21 -1.18
C THR A 195 14.23 -61.95 -2.22
N SER A 196 14.89 -63.04 -1.82
CA SER A 196 15.63 -63.95 -2.72
C SER A 196 15.41 -65.40 -2.31
N ASP A 197 15.15 -66.27 -3.29
CA ASP A 197 14.98 -67.70 -3.07
C ASP A 197 16.31 -68.44 -3.27
N LEU A 198 16.78 -69.11 -2.22
CA LEU A 198 17.95 -69.99 -2.27
C LEU A 198 17.50 -71.44 -2.23
N ASN A 199 17.88 -72.20 -3.27
CA ASN A 199 17.57 -73.62 -3.37
C ASN A 199 18.85 -74.44 -3.38
N PHE A 200 18.95 -75.42 -2.49
CA PHE A 200 20.09 -76.32 -2.38
C PHE A 200 19.64 -77.77 -2.53
N THR A 201 20.51 -78.60 -3.11
CA THR A 201 20.32 -80.05 -3.18
C THR A 201 21.45 -80.70 -2.39
N ILE A 202 21.09 -81.47 -1.35
CA ILE A 202 22.02 -82.17 -0.46
C ILE A 202 21.61 -83.64 -0.30
N CYS A 203 22.51 -84.48 0.24
CA CYS A 203 22.19 -85.88 0.54
C CYS A 203 21.32 -86.00 1.81
N GLU A 204 20.61 -87.12 1.99
CA GLU A 204 19.60 -87.32 3.05
C GLU A 204 20.14 -87.19 4.49
N ASN A 205 21.44 -87.42 4.71
CA ASN A 205 22.09 -87.30 6.02
C ASN A 205 22.99 -86.05 6.13
N GLU A 206 22.93 -85.15 5.15
CA GLU A 206 23.66 -83.89 5.17
C GLU A 206 22.79 -82.76 5.72
N ASN A 207 23.44 -81.67 6.12
CA ASN A 207 22.76 -80.45 6.54
C ASN A 207 23.51 -79.23 6.01
N ILE A 208 22.80 -78.10 5.98
CA ILE A 208 23.35 -76.78 5.68
C ILE A 208 23.03 -75.88 6.85
N ILE A 209 23.98 -75.06 7.28
CA ILE A 209 23.74 -74.03 8.30
C ILE A 209 23.73 -72.69 7.59
N PHE A 210 22.61 -71.99 7.65
CA PHE A 210 22.46 -70.64 7.10
C PHE A 210 22.01 -69.71 8.21
N ASN A 211 22.75 -68.62 8.43
CA ASN A 211 22.49 -67.64 9.50
C ASN A 211 22.31 -68.26 10.91
N GLY A 212 22.96 -69.40 11.17
CA GLY A 212 22.85 -70.13 12.44
C GLY A 212 21.70 -71.12 12.52
N THR A 213 20.79 -71.15 11.55
CA THR A 213 19.72 -72.15 11.43
C THR A 213 20.19 -73.36 10.64
N THR A 214 19.94 -74.57 11.15
CA THR A 214 20.25 -75.83 10.47
C THR A 214 19.08 -76.30 9.62
N TYR A 215 19.35 -76.58 8.34
CA TYR A 215 18.41 -77.15 7.38
C TYR A 215 18.84 -78.57 7.00
N ASP A 216 17.92 -79.52 7.16
CA ASP A 216 18.11 -80.97 6.92
C ASP A 216 16.77 -81.64 6.54
N ALA A 217 16.73 -82.98 6.47
CA ALA A 217 15.50 -83.71 6.10
C ALA A 217 14.33 -83.49 7.08
N SER A 218 14.57 -83.11 8.33
CA SER A 218 13.54 -82.80 9.33
C SER A 218 13.13 -81.32 9.34
N ASN A 219 13.99 -80.44 8.84
CA ASN A 219 13.75 -79.01 8.65
C ASN A 219 14.13 -78.57 7.22
N PRO A 220 13.32 -78.92 6.20
CA PRO A 220 13.71 -78.79 4.79
C PRO A 220 13.56 -77.37 4.22
N SER A 221 12.87 -76.46 4.90
CA SER A 221 12.64 -75.09 4.41
C SER A 221 12.42 -74.09 5.54
N GLY A 222 12.66 -72.80 5.26
CA GLY A 222 12.42 -71.70 6.19
C GLY A 222 12.68 -70.35 5.53
N THR A 223 12.57 -69.28 6.32
CA THR A 223 12.85 -67.90 5.89
C THR A 223 13.89 -67.30 6.81
N GLU A 224 14.90 -66.65 6.23
CA GLU A 224 16.01 -66.04 6.95
C GLU A 224 16.05 -64.54 6.65
N ILE A 225 16.16 -63.70 7.69
CA ILE A 225 16.24 -62.25 7.55
C ILE A 225 17.71 -61.83 7.63
N LEU A 226 18.22 -61.27 6.54
CA LEU A 226 19.58 -60.74 6.46
C LEU A 226 19.56 -59.22 6.60
N THR A 227 19.79 -58.72 7.82
CA THR A 227 19.87 -57.27 8.08
C THR A 227 20.99 -56.64 7.24
N GLY A 228 20.65 -55.65 6.41
CA GLY A 228 21.60 -54.95 5.53
C GLY A 228 22.08 -55.77 4.32
N GLY A 229 21.41 -56.88 4.00
CA GLY A 229 21.77 -57.75 2.87
C GLY A 229 21.32 -57.23 1.49
N ALA A 230 20.42 -56.24 1.45
CA ALA A 230 19.86 -55.71 0.21
C ALA A 230 20.65 -54.52 -0.34
N PHE A 231 20.79 -54.43 -1.68
CA PHE A 231 21.53 -53.35 -2.35
C PHE A 231 20.91 -51.96 -2.13
N ASN A 232 19.58 -51.91 -2.03
CA ASN A 232 18.79 -50.71 -1.75
C ASN A 232 18.62 -50.44 -0.24
N GLY A 233 19.22 -51.24 0.64
CA GLY A 233 19.10 -51.09 2.09
C GLY A 233 17.80 -51.61 2.71
N CYS A 234 16.83 -52.02 1.87
CA CYS A 234 15.57 -52.68 2.20
C CYS A 234 15.54 -54.03 1.48
#